data_AF-A0A4S5C1X7-F1
#
_entry.id   AF-A0A4S5C1X7-F1
#
_cell.length_a   1.000
_cell.length_b   1.000
_cell.length_c   1.000
_cell.angle_alpha   90.00
_cell.angle_beta   90.00
_cell.angle_gamma   90.00
#
_symmetry.space_group_name_H-M   'P 1'
#
loop_
_entity.id
_entity.type
_entity.pdbx_description
1 polymer ?
#
loop_
_entity_poly.entity_id
_entity_poly.type
_entity_poly.pdbx_seq_one_letter_code
_entity_poly.pdbx_strand_id
1 'polypeptide(L)' 'MSRERLTPDALVSAAVDLADEIGFDHLTLSALAKRFGVRDASLYTHIRGLADLQERVAMLALGEWADTLGAAIAG' A
#
# COMPACT_ATOMS: atom_id res chain seq x y z
N MET A 1 -3.39 -17.20 11.73
CA MET A 1 -2.79 -15.96 11.19
C MET A 1 -3.17 -14.83 12.12
N SER A 2 -2.17 -14.15 12.68
CA SER A 2 -2.36 -12.98 13.55
C SER A 2 -3.17 -11.95 12.77
N ARG A 3 -4.24 -11.40 13.35
CA ARG A 3 -4.89 -10.22 12.76
C ARG A 3 -3.84 -9.13 12.70
N GLU A 4 -3.36 -8.83 11.50
CA GLU A 4 -2.48 -7.69 11.30
C GLU A 4 -3.22 -6.46 11.79
N ARG A 5 -2.56 -5.69 12.67
CA ARG A 5 -3.20 -4.51 13.24
C ARG A 5 -3.44 -3.53 12.10
N LEU A 6 -4.65 -3.00 12.05
CA LEU A 6 -4.99 -1.94 11.11
C LEU A 6 -4.20 -0.69 11.52
N THR A 7 -3.15 -0.38 10.77
CA THR A 7 -2.32 0.81 10.92
C THR A 7 -2.07 1.42 9.53
N PRO A 8 -1.76 2.72 9.43
CA PRO A 8 -1.43 3.33 8.14
C PRO A 8 -0.32 2.58 7.41
N ASP A 9 0.76 2.22 8.11
CA ASP A 9 1.91 1.53 7.49
C ASP A 9 1.56 0.13 6.99
N ALA A 10 0.78 -0.65 7.77
CA ALA A 10 0.32 -1.96 7.35
C ALA A 10 -0.60 -1.87 6.12
N LEU A 11 -1.48 -0.85 6.07
CA LEU A 11 -2.35 -0.62 4.93
C LEU A 11 -1.55 -0.28 3.67
N VAL A 12 -0.51 0.56 3.78
CA VAL A 12 0.33 0.93 2.64
C VAL A 12 1.13 -0.28 2.15
N SER A 13 1.76 -1.04 3.05
CA SER A 13 2.50 -2.25 2.69
C SER A 13 1.62 -3.27 1.99
N ALA A 14 0.45 -3.58 2.54
CA ALA A 14 -0.49 -4.52 1.91
C ALA A 14 -1.08 -3.98 0.60
N ALA A 15 -1.12 -2.66 0.42
CA ALA A 15 -1.55 -2.04 -0.84
C ALA A 15 -0.47 -2.10 -1.93
N VAL A 16 0.82 -2.04 -1.57
CA VAL A 16 1.94 -2.33 -2.49
C VAL A 16 1.83 -3.78 -2.97
N ASP A 17 1.75 -4.74 -2.05
CA ASP A 17 1.63 -6.17 -2.41
C ASP A 17 0.42 -6.40 -3.33
N LEU A 18 -0.72 -5.78 -2.99
CA LEU A 18 -1.92 -5.90 -3.79
C LEU A 18 -1.77 -5.26 -5.16
N ALA A 19 -1.12 -4.09 -5.26
CA ALA A 19 -0.85 -3.41 -6.52
C ALA A 19 0.09 -4.23 -7.43
N ASP A 20 1.06 -4.94 -6.86
CA ASP A 20 1.91 -5.87 -7.61
C ASP A 20 1.12 -7.09 -8.13
N GLU A 21 0.13 -7.55 -7.36
CA GLU A 21 -0.73 -8.69 -7.76
C GLU A 21 -1.77 -8.31 -8.84
N ILE A 22 -2.42 -7.15 -8.71
CA ILE A 22 -3.58 -6.78 -9.54
C ILE A 22 -3.33 -5.60 -10.49
N GLY A 23 -2.18 -4.95 -10.39
CA GLY A 23 -1.88 -3.68 -11.07
C GLY A 23 -2.31 -2.46 -10.26
N PHE A 24 -1.47 -1.42 -10.25
CA PHE A 24 -1.69 -0.18 -9.49
C PHE A 24 -3.01 0.53 -9.82
N ASP A 25 -3.38 0.57 -11.10
CA ASP A 25 -4.63 1.21 -11.56
C ASP A 25 -5.90 0.46 -11.11
N HIS A 26 -5.75 -0.81 -10.73
CA HIS A 26 -6.84 -1.65 -10.24
C HIS A 26 -6.95 -1.65 -8.71
N LEU A 27 -6.09 -0.92 -8.01
CA LEU A 27 -6.13 -0.79 -6.56
C LEU A 27 -7.44 -0.11 -6.11
N THR A 28 -8.14 -0.72 -5.16
CA THR A 28 -9.36 -0.17 -4.56
C THR A 28 -9.39 -0.37 -3.05
N LEU A 29 -10.08 0.52 -2.34
CA LEU A 29 -10.28 0.40 -0.90
C LEU A 29 -11.03 -0.88 -0.52
N SER A 30 -11.99 -1.31 -1.34
CA SER A 30 -12.74 -2.56 -1.14
C SER A 30 -11.86 -3.80 -1.28
N ALA A 31 -10.92 -3.81 -2.23
CA ALA A 31 -9.98 -4.93 -2.37
C ALA A 31 -9.04 -5.01 -1.17
N LEU A 32 -8.56 -3.87 -0.68
CA LEU A 32 -7.74 -3.80 0.52
C LEU A 32 -8.53 -4.23 1.77
N ALA A 33 -9.75 -3.73 1.97
CA ALA A 33 -10.61 -4.11 3.10
C ALA A 33 -10.87 -5.63 3.13
N LYS A 34 -11.10 -6.23 1.96
CA LYS A 34 -11.25 -7.67 1.79
C LYS A 34 -9.99 -8.43 2.20
N ARG A 35 -8.79 -7.94 1.85
CA ARG A 35 -7.49 -8.53 2.24
C ARG A 35 -7.32 -8.53 3.77
N PHE A 36 -7.71 -7.45 4.44
CA PHE A 36 -7.66 -7.35 5.91
C PHE A 36 -8.82 -8.04 6.64
N GLY A 37 -9.86 -8.48 5.91
CA GLY A 37 -11.07 -9.05 6.51
C GLY A 37 -11.87 -8.04 7.36
N VAL A 38 -11.81 -6.76 6.98
CA VAL A 38 -12.50 -5.66 7.67
C VAL A 38 -13.57 -5.02 6.77
N ARG A 39 -14.39 -4.14 7.33
CA ARG A 39 -15.31 -3.31 6.55
C ARG A 39 -14.56 -2.12 5.95
N ASP A 40 -14.95 -1.68 4.77
CA ASP A 40 -14.38 -0.48 4.10
C ASP A 40 -14.35 0.74 5.03
N ALA A 41 -15.41 0.93 5.84
CA ALA A 41 -15.51 2.00 6.83
C ALA A 41 -14.34 2.04 7.84
N SER A 42 -13.73 0.88 8.16
CA SER A 42 -12.60 0.80 9.08
C SER A 42 -11.31 1.39 8.50
N LEU A 43 -11.17 1.42 7.17
CA LEU A 43 -9.97 1.96 6.52
C LEU A 43 -9.88 3.47 6.66
N TYR A 44 -11.01 4.18 6.64
CA TYR A 44 -11.05 5.64 6.71
C TYR A 44 -10.51 6.23 8.03
N THR A 45 -10.37 5.41 9.07
CA THR A 45 -9.71 5.81 10.33
C THR A 45 -8.19 6.00 10.15
N HIS A 46 -7.61 5.40 9.11
CA HIS A 46 -6.16 5.36 8.88
C HIS A 46 -5.71 6.05 7.61
N ILE A 47 -6.60 6.19 6.62
CA ILE A 47 -6.33 6.81 5.32
C ILE A 47 -7.49 7.71 4.90
N ARG A 48 -7.19 8.76 4.13
CA ARG A 48 -8.17 9.78 3.72
C ARG A 48 -9.00 9.36 2.50
N GLY A 49 -8.57 8.32 1.79
CA GLY A 49 -9.25 7.79 0.61
C GLY A 49 -8.29 7.05 -0.32
N LEU A 50 -8.77 6.67 -1.50
CA LEU A 50 -7.98 5.94 -2.49
C LEU A 50 -6.78 6.75 -2.99
N ALA A 51 -6.96 8.06 -3.24
CA ALA A 51 -5.87 8.91 -3.70
C ALA A 51 -4.72 9.02 -2.69
N ASP A 52 -5.04 9.19 -1.39
CA ASP A 52 -4.04 9.20 -0.30
C ASP A 52 -3.32 7.85 -0.20
N LEU A 53 -4.03 6.74 -0.39
CA LEU A 53 -3.40 5.41 -0.45
C LEU A 53 -2.46 5.27 -1.65
N GLN A 54 -2.92 5.64 -2.85
CA GLN A 54 -2.13 5.58 -4.08
C GLN A 54 -0.88 6.46 -4.01
N GLU A 55 -0.98 7.66 -3.45
CA GLU A 55 0.16 8.55 -3.23
C GLU A 55 1.21 7.89 -2.31
N ARG A 56 0.78 7.29 -1.20
CA ARG A 56 1.69 6.60 -0.26
C ARG A 56 2.37 5.39 -0.89
N VAL A 57 1.61 4.59 -1.66
CA VAL A 57 2.14 3.44 -2.41
C VAL A 57 3.18 3.91 -3.43
N ALA A 58 2.87 4.96 -4.20
CA ALA A 58 3.82 5.53 -5.17
C ALA A 58 5.09 6.05 -4.49
N MET A 59 4.95 6.76 -3.37
CA MET A 59 6.09 7.28 -2.60
C MET A 59 6.99 6.15 -2.06
N LEU A 60 6.40 5.07 -1.56
CA LEU A 60 7.16 3.91 -1.07
C LEU A 60 7.92 3.23 -2.21
N ALA A 61 7.23 2.91 -3.31
CA ALA A 61 7.84 2.28 -4.47
C ALA A 61 8.96 3.15 -5.09
N LEU A 62 8.73 4.47 -5.22
CA LEU A 62 9.76 5.39 -5.72
C LEU A 62 10.99 5.44 -4.79
N GLY A 63 10.80 5.37 -3.48
CA GLY A 63 11.90 5.29 -2.51
C GLY A 63 12.74 4.03 -2.69
N GLU A 64 12.09 2.87 -2.77
CA GLU A 64 12.76 1.59 -2.98
C GLU A 64 13.53 1.54 -4.31
N TRP A 65 12.96 2.13 -5.36
CA TRP A 65 13.62 2.25 -6.66
C TRP A 65 14.81 3.19 -6.60
N ALA A 66 14.68 4.34 -5.92
CA ALA A 66 15.78 5.29 -5.75
C ALA A 66 16.95 4.65 -5.01
N ASP A 67 16.69 3.89 -3.93
CA ASP A 67 17.71 3.17 -3.17
C ASP A 67 18.39 2.09 -4.03
N THR A 68 17.60 1.30 -4.77
CA THR A 68 18.11 0.23 -5.63
C THR A 68 18.96 0.79 -6.78
N LEU A 69 18.48 1.83 -7.46
CA LEU A 69 19.21 2.49 -8.54
C LEU A 69 20.46 3.17 -8.02
N GLY A 70 20.37 3.86 -6.88
CA GLY A 70 21.50 4.52 -6.22
C GLY A 70 22.63 3.54 -5.92
N ALA A 71 22.29 2.37 -5.35
CA ALA A 71 23.27 1.31 -5.10
C ALA A 71 23.89 0.74 -6.39
N ALA A 72 23.10 0.61 -7.46
CA ALA A 72 23.57 0.06 -8.73
C ALA A 72 24.53 1.00 -9.48
N ILE A 73 24.38 2.33 -9.33
CA ILE A 73 25.19 3.33 -10.05
C ILE A 73 26.39 3.84 -9.26
N ALA A 74 26.44 3.64 -7.93
CA ALA A 74 27.48 4.16 -7.04
C ALA A 74 28.83 3.39 -7.10
N GLY A 75 29.09 2.66 -8.19
CA GLY A 75 30.32 1.89 -8.42
C GLY A 75 31.60 2.71 -8.30
#